data_AF-A0A2G9HCU6-F1
#
_entry.id   AF-A0A2G9HCU6-F1
#
_cell.length_a   1.000
_cell.length_b   1.000
_cell.length_c   1.000
_cell.angle_alpha   90.00
_cell.angle_beta   90.00
_cell.angle_gamma   90.00
#
_symmetry.space_group_name_H-M   'P 1'
#
loop_
_entity.id
_entity.type
_entity.pdbx_description
1 polymer ?
#
loop_
_entity_poly.entity_id
_entity_poly.type
_entity_poly.pdbx_seq_one_letter_code
_entity_poly.pdbx_strand_id
1 'polypeptide(L)'
;MLHYFYCAELAYTMVVNEKCDVYSFGVIALETIYGSHPREFISSIIRRSTAENIILQDFLDKRLPPLVDLRVAMDVVRLVSIALACLNPNPKSRPSMKEVSQEFLVNNPPKLSRPLHNISMLELMN
;
A
#
# COMPACT_ATOMS: atom_id res chain seq x y z
N MET A 1 2.06 5.85 17.88
CA MET A 1 3.29 6.30 17.21
C MET A 1 4.50 5.45 17.63
N LEU A 2 4.41 4.10 17.56
CA LEU A 2 5.51 3.19 17.97
C LEU A 2 5.60 1.92 17.09
N HIS A 3 4.90 1.85 15.95
CA HIS A 3 4.94 0.69 15.04
C HIS A 3 5.83 0.89 13.81
N TYR A 4 6.48 2.05 13.67
CA TYR A 4 7.25 2.41 12.47
C TYR A 4 8.61 1.73 12.34
N PHE A 5 9.05 0.95 13.34
CA PHE A 5 10.43 0.40 13.38
C PHE A 5 10.53 -1.12 13.42
N TYR A 6 9.40 -1.82 13.43
CA TYR A 6 9.40 -3.29 13.47
C TYR A 6 9.10 -3.84 12.07
N CYS A 7 10.01 -3.64 11.12
CA CYS A 7 10.17 -4.69 10.12
C CYS A 7 10.44 -5.97 10.92
N ALA A 8 9.64 -7.02 10.76
CA ALA A 8 9.77 -8.25 11.56
C ALA A 8 11.21 -8.83 11.54
N GLU A 9 11.99 -8.52 10.50
CA GLU A 9 13.41 -8.86 10.41
C GLU A 9 14.32 -8.07 11.37
N LEU A 10 14.08 -6.78 11.61
CA LEU A 10 14.90 -5.96 12.53
C LEU A 10 14.89 -6.51 13.96
N ALA A 11 13.76 -7.07 14.39
CA ALA A 11 13.61 -7.66 15.72
C ALA A 11 14.35 -9.00 15.88
N TYR A 12 14.66 -9.69 14.77
CA TYR A 12 15.17 -11.06 14.81
C TYR A 12 16.60 -11.20 14.28
N THR A 13 17.03 -10.35 13.34
CA THR A 13 18.36 -10.46 12.70
C THR A 13 19.31 -9.32 13.02
N MET A 14 18.83 -8.19 13.59
CA MET A 14 19.57 -6.93 13.75
C MET A 14 20.18 -6.38 12.44
N VAL A 15 19.72 -6.84 11.28
CA VAL A 15 20.18 -6.32 9.99
C VAL A 15 19.31 -5.14 9.59
N VAL A 16 19.87 -3.94 9.68
CA VAL A 16 19.31 -2.75 9.02
C VAL A 16 19.53 -2.93 7.52
N ASN A 17 18.48 -3.21 6.78
CA ASN A 17 18.50 -3.23 5.32
C ASN A 17 17.57 -2.15 4.76
N GLU A 18 17.84 -1.69 3.55
CA GLU A 18 17.03 -0.73 2.80
C GLU A 18 15.57 -1.20 2.64
N LYS A 19 15.30 -2.50 2.84
CA LYS A 19 13.95 -3.08 2.80
C LYS A 19 13.10 -2.72 4.01
N CYS A 20 13.70 -2.30 5.11
CA CYS A 20 12.98 -1.74 6.26
C CYS A 20 12.38 -0.38 5.90
N ASP A 21 13.15 0.48 5.23
CA ASP A 21 12.67 1.77 4.76
C ASP A 21 11.53 1.62 3.74
N VAL A 22 11.65 0.64 2.82
CA VAL A 22 10.58 0.29 1.88
C VAL A 22 9.30 -0.12 2.61
N TYR A 23 9.41 -0.96 3.63
CA TYR A 23 8.25 -1.39 4.41
C TYR A 23 7.58 -0.22 5.14
N SER A 24 8.37 0.61 5.81
CA SER A 24 7.87 1.79 6.52
C SER A 24 7.22 2.80 5.57
N PHE A 25 7.75 2.96 4.35
CA PHE A 25 7.10 3.71 3.29
C PHE A 25 5.70 3.14 2.96
N GLY A 26 5.59 1.81 2.77
CA GLY A 26 4.31 1.16 2.49
C GLY A 26 3.26 1.41 3.58
N VAL A 27 3.68 1.36 4.85
CA VAL A 27 2.80 1.68 5.99
C VAL A 27 2.32 3.13 5.90
N ILE A 28 3.24 4.09 5.77
CA ILE A 28 2.92 5.52 5.74
C ILE A 28 2.04 5.88 4.54
N ALA A 29 2.28 5.26 3.37
CA ALA A 29 1.46 5.47 2.19
C ALA A 29 0.01 5.04 2.40
N LEU A 30 -0.23 3.85 3.00
CA LEU A 30 -1.58 3.40 3.33
C LEU A 30 -2.23 4.25 4.42
N GLU A 31 -1.50 4.64 5.45
CA GLU A 31 -2.01 5.55 6.49
C GLU A 31 -2.44 6.90 5.92
N THR A 32 -1.68 7.41 4.95
CA THR A 32 -1.97 8.68 4.26
C THR A 32 -3.27 8.58 3.47
N ILE A 33 -3.47 7.48 2.74
CA ILE A 33 -4.68 7.26 1.94
C ILE A 33 -5.91 6.96 2.80
N TYR A 34 -5.73 6.26 3.92
CA TYR A 34 -6.80 5.98 4.89
C TYR A 34 -7.13 7.20 5.77
N GLY A 35 -6.21 8.15 5.92
CA GLY A 35 -6.36 9.36 6.73
C GLY A 35 -6.16 9.17 8.24
N SER A 36 -5.85 7.94 8.68
CA SER A 36 -5.51 7.56 10.06
C SER A 36 -4.74 6.24 10.06
N HIS A 37 -4.33 5.71 11.21
CA HIS A 37 -3.58 4.45 11.29
C HIS A 37 -4.52 3.22 11.23
N PRO A 38 -4.59 2.47 10.12
CA PRO A 38 -5.53 1.36 9.98
C PRO A 38 -4.90 0.07 10.54
N ARG A 39 -4.70 0.04 11.87
CA ARG A 39 -3.95 -1.01 12.59
C ARG A 39 -4.42 -2.43 12.24
N GLU A 40 -5.72 -2.67 12.34
CA GLU A 40 -6.32 -3.99 12.11
C GLU A 40 -6.18 -4.42 10.65
N PHE A 41 -6.28 -3.47 9.72
CA PHE A 41 -6.14 -3.72 8.28
C PHE A 41 -4.69 -4.00 7.87
N ILE A 42 -3.73 -3.23 8.38
CA ILE A 42 -2.30 -3.51 8.12
C ILE A 42 -1.94 -4.88 8.72
N SER A 43 -2.42 -5.18 9.92
CA SER A 43 -2.25 -6.50 10.56
C SER A 43 -2.84 -7.63 9.70
N SER A 44 -4.02 -7.44 9.12
CA SER A 44 -4.66 -8.45 8.27
C SER A 44 -3.94 -8.67 6.94
N ILE A 45 -3.44 -7.61 6.30
CA ILE A 45 -2.60 -7.68 5.09
C ILE A 45 -1.33 -8.50 5.39
N ILE A 46 -0.62 -8.15 6.46
CA ILE A 46 0.65 -8.80 6.84
C ILE A 46 0.45 -10.29 7.07
N ARG A 47 -0.62 -10.65 7.78
CA ARG A 47 -0.92 -12.04 8.11
C ARG A 47 -1.48 -12.83 6.93
N ARG A 48 -1.78 -12.17 5.80
CA ARG A 48 -2.57 -12.72 4.67
C ARG A 48 -3.84 -13.45 5.13
N SER A 49 -4.30 -13.15 6.34
CA SER A 49 -5.34 -13.91 7.03
C SER A 49 -6.72 -13.36 6.71
N THR A 50 -6.79 -12.10 6.30
CA THR A 50 -8.01 -11.39 5.96
C THR A 50 -7.64 -10.23 5.03
N ALA A 51 -7.32 -10.55 3.78
CA ALA A 51 -7.77 -9.66 2.72
C ALA A 51 -9.30 -9.88 2.64
N GLU A 52 -10.03 -9.37 3.64
CA GLU A 52 -11.44 -9.07 3.43
C GLU A 52 -11.52 -8.32 2.10
N ASN A 53 -12.50 -8.65 1.27
CA ASN A 53 -12.65 -8.12 -0.08
C ASN A 53 -13.08 -6.64 -0.01
N ILE A 54 -12.28 -5.82 0.68
CA ILE A 54 -12.50 -4.41 0.95
C ILE A 54 -12.37 -3.72 -0.40
N ILE A 55 -13.44 -3.04 -0.76
CA ILE A 55 -13.49 -2.20 -1.94
C ILE A 55 -12.56 -1.02 -1.67
N LEU A 56 -11.69 -0.71 -2.62
CA LEU A 56 -10.70 0.36 -2.48
C LEU A 56 -11.34 1.69 -2.07
N GLN A 57 -12.51 2.01 -2.61
CA GLN A 57 -13.26 3.21 -2.26
C GLN A 57 -13.63 3.29 -0.76
N ASP A 58 -13.97 2.16 -0.14
CA ASP A 58 -14.33 2.10 1.29
C ASP A 58 -13.10 2.21 2.20
N PHE A 59 -11.91 1.98 1.65
CA PHE A 59 -10.63 2.15 2.33
C PHE A 59 -10.13 3.60 2.32
N LEU A 60 -10.63 4.46 1.44
CA LEU A 60 -10.16 5.84 1.37
C LEU A 60 -10.60 6.64 2.61
N ASP A 61 -9.81 7.66 2.96
CA ASP A 61 -10.19 8.64 3.97
C ASP A 61 -11.57 9.22 3.65
N LYS A 62 -12.53 8.98 4.54
CA LYS A 62 -13.93 9.39 4.39
C LYS A 62 -14.12 10.91 4.35
N ARG A 63 -13.08 11.68 4.70
CA ARG A 63 -13.06 13.14 4.59
C ARG A 63 -12.74 13.62 3.18
N LEU A 64 -12.24 12.74 2.31
CA LEU A 64 -11.98 13.08 0.91
C LEU A 64 -13.29 13.21 0.12
N PRO A 65 -13.35 14.15 -0.84
CA PRO A 65 -14.47 14.18 -1.76
C PRO A 65 -14.51 12.89 -2.60
N PRO A 66 -15.67 12.51 -3.16
CA PRO A 66 -15.77 11.39 -4.07
C PRO A 66 -14.76 11.53 -5.22
N LEU A 67 -14.05 10.44 -5.52
CA LEU A 67 -13.09 10.40 -6.63
C LEU A 67 -13.83 10.38 -7.96
N VAL A 68 -14.10 11.57 -8.50
CA VAL A 68 -14.77 11.76 -9.80
C VAL A 68 -13.80 11.87 -10.98
N ASP A 69 -12.55 12.27 -10.73
CA ASP A 69 -11.50 12.31 -11.77
C ASP A 69 -10.85 10.93 -11.91
N LEU A 70 -10.98 10.35 -13.09
CA LEU A 70 -10.42 9.04 -13.43
C LEU A 70 -8.90 8.98 -13.28
N ARG A 71 -8.18 10.07 -13.56
CA ARG A 71 -6.71 10.12 -13.39
C ARG A 71 -6.34 10.03 -11.92
N VAL A 72 -7.02 10.79 -11.06
CA VAL A 72 -6.79 10.74 -9.61
C VAL A 72 -7.12 9.33 -9.09
N ALA A 73 -8.20 8.72 -9.58
CA ALA A 73 -8.53 7.33 -9.27
C ALA A 73 -7.41 6.34 -9.66
N MET A 74 -6.82 6.50 -10.85
CA MET A 74 -5.70 5.67 -11.32
C MET A 74 -4.44 5.88 -10.46
N ASP A 75 -4.15 7.11 -10.05
CA ASP A 75 -3.02 7.43 -9.18
C ASP A 75 -3.19 6.82 -7.79
N VAL A 76 -4.42 6.83 -7.25
CA VAL A 76 -4.76 6.16 -5.98
C VAL A 76 -4.57 4.64 -6.09
N VAL A 77 -5.07 4.02 -7.17
CA VAL A 77 -4.87 2.59 -7.43
C VAL A 77 -3.38 2.26 -7.48
N ARG A 78 -2.60 3.03 -8.26
CA ARG A 78 -1.14 2.87 -8.37
C ARG A 78 -0.46 2.96 -7.01
N LEU A 79 -0.73 4.02 -6.25
CA LEU A 79 -0.13 4.23 -4.93
C LEU A 79 -0.44 3.08 -3.99
N VAL A 80 -1.69 2.61 -3.96
CA VAL A 80 -2.10 1.49 -3.11
C VAL A 80 -1.44 0.18 -3.53
N SER A 81 -1.37 -0.14 -4.82
CA SER A 81 -0.65 -1.32 -5.32
C SER A 81 0.83 -1.31 -4.91
N ILE A 82 1.52 -0.17 -5.08
CA ILE A 82 2.92 -0.03 -4.68
C ILE A 82 3.07 -0.20 -3.17
N ALA A 83 2.19 0.42 -2.38
CA ALA A 83 2.22 0.32 -0.93
C ALA A 83 2.03 -1.13 -0.45
N LEU A 84 1.09 -1.87 -1.05
CA LEU A 84 0.89 -3.30 -0.77
C LEU A 84 2.11 -4.15 -1.12
N ALA A 85 2.76 -3.88 -2.26
CA ALA A 85 4.02 -4.54 -2.64
C ALA A 85 5.16 -4.24 -1.65
N CYS A 86 5.23 -3.01 -1.14
CA CYS A 86 6.19 -2.60 -0.11
C CYS A 86 5.97 -3.33 1.23
N LEU A 87 4.72 -3.68 1.54
CA LEU A 87 4.34 -4.41 2.75
C LEU A 87 4.49 -5.94 2.64
N ASN A 88 5.08 -6.45 1.56
CA ASN A 88 5.27 -7.89 1.40
C ASN A 88 6.01 -8.49 2.62
N PRO A 89 5.47 -9.58 3.22
CA PRO A 89 6.11 -10.23 4.36
C PRO A 89 7.51 -10.75 4.04
N ASN A 90 7.79 -11.12 2.79
CA ASN A 90 9.11 -11.53 2.31
C ASN A 90 9.90 -10.29 1.82
N PRO A 91 11.00 -9.89 2.47
CA PRO A 91 11.69 -8.64 2.12
C PRO A 91 12.41 -8.68 0.78
N LYS A 92 12.74 -9.88 0.30
CA LYS A 92 13.26 -10.10 -1.06
C LYS A 92 12.21 -9.84 -2.14
N SER A 93 10.93 -9.95 -1.80
CA SER A 93 9.80 -9.68 -2.71
C SER A 93 9.34 -8.23 -2.67
N ARG A 94 9.83 -7.43 -1.74
CA ARG A 94 9.57 -5.98 -1.74
C ARG A 94 10.35 -5.33 -2.88
N PRO A 95 9.83 -4.26 -3.52
CA PRO A 95 10.60 -3.46 -4.45
C PRO A 95 11.78 -2.76 -3.76
N SER A 96 12.68 -2.18 -4.54
CA SER A 96 13.66 -1.20 -4.09
C SER A 96 13.05 0.20 -4.08
N MET A 97 13.58 1.12 -3.27
CA MET A 97 13.13 2.52 -3.29
C MET A 97 13.32 3.18 -4.67
N LYS A 98 14.30 2.73 -5.45
CA LYS A 98 14.47 3.16 -6.84
C LYS A 98 13.26 2.76 -7.68
N GLU A 99 12.85 1.49 -7.65
CA GLU A 99 11.65 1.01 -8.36
C GLU A 99 10.38 1.73 -7.90
N VAL A 100 10.20 1.91 -6.58
CA VAL A 100 9.10 2.68 -6.00
C VAL A 100 9.07 4.11 -6.57
N SER A 101 10.20 4.81 -6.60
CA SER A 101 10.27 6.16 -7.16
C SER A 101 9.96 6.21 -8.66
N GLN A 102 10.39 5.21 -9.43
CA GLN A 102 10.15 5.17 -10.86
C GLN A 102 8.66 5.01 -11.19
N GLU A 103 7.92 4.22 -10.41
CA GLU A 103 6.48 4.07 -10.60
C GLU A 103 5.71 5.40 -10.51
N PHE A 104 6.18 6.36 -9.71
CA PHE A 104 5.59 7.69 -9.63
C PHE A 104 6.08 8.66 -10.72
N LEU A 105 7.23 8.39 -11.33
CA LEU A 105 7.80 9.22 -12.40
C LEU A 105 7.31 8.83 -13.79
N VAL A 106 6.90 7.57 -13.97
CA VAL A 106 6.37 7.09 -15.25
C VAL A 106 4.96 7.65 -15.47
N ASN A 107 4.84 8.58 -16.42
CA ASN A 107 3.57 9.11 -16.94
C ASN A 107 2.81 8.08 -17.81
N ASN A 108 2.58 6.89 -17.25
CA ASN A 108 1.74 5.86 -17.83
C ASN A 108 0.81 5.33 -16.73
N PRO A 109 -0.25 6.08 -16.39
CA PRO A 109 -1.13 5.69 -15.31
C PRO A 109 -1.80 4.34 -15.63
N PRO A 110 -2.01 3.46 -14.64
CA PRO A 110 -2.56 2.13 -14.87
C PRO A 110 -3.92 2.23 -15.55
N LYS A 111 -4.09 1.57 -16.71
CA LYS A 111 -5.37 1.59 -17.45
C LYS A 111 -6.48 1.02 -16.59
N LEU A 112 -7.37 1.89 -16.11
CA LEU A 112 -8.52 1.48 -15.34
C LEU A 112 -9.59 0.95 -16.29
N SER A 113 -9.81 -0.37 -16.30
CA SER A 113 -10.86 -1.01 -17.11
C SER A 113 -12.25 -0.97 -16.43
N ARG A 114 -12.32 -0.59 -15.15
CA ARG A 114 -13.55 -0.55 -14.35
C ARG A 114 -13.49 0.50 -13.21
N PRO A 115 -14.60 1.06 -12.75
CA PRO A 115 -14.61 2.05 -11.66
C PRO A 115 -14.01 1.54 -10.34
N LEU A 116 -13.54 2.45 -9.48
CA LEU A 116 -12.93 2.11 -8.18
C LEU A 116 -13.83 1.31 -7.24
N HIS A 117 -15.15 1.52 -7.29
CA HIS A 117 -16.12 0.76 -6.48
C HIS A 117 -16.16 -0.74 -6.82
N ASN A 118 -15.50 -1.16 -7.91
CA ASN A 118 -15.39 -2.56 -8.33
C ASN A 118 -13.98 -3.12 -8.17
N ILE A 119 -13.05 -2.38 -7.57
CA ILE A 119 -11.66 -2.80 -7.36
C ILE A 119 -11.49 -3.14 -5.90
N SER A 120 -11.10 -4.38 -5.62
CA SER A 120 -10.82 -4.79 -4.25
C SER A 120 -9.33 -4.76 -3.94
N MET A 121 -9.01 -4.59 -2.67
CA MET A 121 -7.62 -4.60 -2.20
C MET A 121 -6.90 -5.90 -2.54
N LEU A 122 -7.61 -7.04 -2.54
CA LEU A 122 -7.04 -8.35 -2.91
C LEU A 122 -6.55 -8.36 -4.36
N GLU A 123 -7.28 -7.74 -5.29
CA GLU A 123 -6.88 -7.67 -6.70
C GLU A 123 -5.59 -6.85 -6.90
N LEU A 124 -5.32 -5.90 -6.01
CA LEU A 124 -4.11 -5.07 -6.03
C LEU A 124 -2.91 -5.73 -5.35
N MET A 125 -3.11 -6.87 -4.68
CA MET A 125 -2.06 -7.64 -4.01
C MET A 125 -1.42 -8.72 -4.90
N ASN A 126 -1.97 -8.97 -6.09
CA ASN A 126 -1.52 -10.01 -7.03
C ASN A 126 -0.59 -9.47 -8.11
#